data_AF-A0A916WL22-F1
#
_entry.id   AF-A0A916WL22-F1
#
_cell.length_a   1.000
_cell.length_b   1.000
_cell.length_c   1.000
_cell.angle_alpha   90.00
_cell.angle_beta   90.00
_cell.angle_gamma   90.00
#
_symmetry.space_group_name_H-M   'P 1'
#
loop_
_entity.id
_entity.type
_entity.pdbx_description
1 polymer ?
#
loop_
_entity_poly.entity_id
_entity_poly.type
_entity_poly.pdbx_seq_one_letter_code
_entity_poly.pdbx_strand_id
1 'polypeptide(L)' 'MSTVINRKNSTVTAPAIVWVAEQSGLWVARRDGEFVGIVEARWGSGFASTTRLAKSLGTFGTVEEAQHALEVSL' A
#
# COMPACT_ATOMS: atom_id res chain seq x y z
N MET A 1 19.47 43.74 -5.40
CA MET A 1 19.89 42.69 -4.45
C MET A 1 18.71 41.76 -4.27
N SER A 2 18.80 40.54 -4.81
CA SER A 2 17.71 39.56 -4.86
C SER A 2 17.87 38.53 -3.76
N THR A 3 16.86 38.36 -2.91
CA THR A 3 16.79 37.22 -1.99
C THR A 3 15.72 36.28 -2.49
N VAL A 4 16.14 35.17 -3.10
CA VAL A 4 15.29 34.03 -3.44
C VAL A 4 15.20 33.14 -2.20
N ILE A 5 14.08 33.22 -1.48
CA ILE A 5 13.78 32.31 -0.36
C ILE A 5 13.31 30.96 -0.90
N ASN A 6 14.24 30.01 -0.99
CA ASN A 6 13.99 28.61 -1.32
C ASN A 6 13.31 27.91 -0.13
N ARG A 7 11.98 27.92 -0.06
CA ARG A 7 11.21 27.09 0.88
C ARG A 7 11.45 25.63 0.52
N LYS A 8 12.34 24.96 1.25
CA LYS A 8 12.37 23.50 1.28
C LYS A 8 11.07 23.06 1.95
N ASN A 9 10.03 22.81 1.14
CA ASN A 9 8.86 22.09 1.57
C ASN A 9 9.35 20.68 1.93
N SER A 10 9.67 20.45 3.19
CA SER A 10 9.79 19.12 3.76
C SER A 10 8.38 18.53 3.79
N THR A 11 7.90 18.07 2.62
CA THR A 11 6.80 17.12 2.59
C THR A 11 7.32 15.92 3.36
N VAL A 12 6.80 15.72 4.58
CA VAL A 12 6.91 14.45 5.28
C VAL A 12 6.25 13.45 4.34
N THR A 13 7.05 12.83 3.47
CA THR A 13 6.61 11.71 2.66
C THR A 13 6.20 10.67 3.68
N ALA A 14 4.89 10.47 3.86
CA ALA A 14 4.41 9.36 4.65
C ALA A 14 5.19 8.12 4.19
N PRO A 15 5.73 7.32 5.11
CA PRO A 15 6.62 6.23 4.73
C PRO A 15 5.95 5.37 3.66
N ALA A 16 6.63 5.29 2.51
CA ALA A 16 6.08 4.67 1.32
C ALA A 16 5.81 3.20 1.62
N ILE A 17 4.63 2.72 1.23
CA ILE A 17 4.31 1.30 1.34
C ILE A 17 5.07 0.58 0.22
N VAL A 18 5.91 -0.37 0.63
CA VAL A 18 6.65 -1.24 -0.27
C VAL A 18 5.87 -2.53 -0.41
N TRP A 19 5.55 -2.88 -1.65
CA TRP A 19 4.87 -4.12 -1.99
C TRP A 19 5.88 -5.16 -2.46
N VAL A 20 5.86 -6.33 -1.83
CA VAL A 20 6.70 -7.47 -2.19
C VAL A 20 5.81 -8.61 -2.65
N ALA A 21 6.02 -9.12 -3.87
CA ALA A 21 5.38 -10.33 -4.34
C ALA A 21 6.11 -11.54 -3.75
N GLU A 22 5.53 -12.16 -2.72
CA GLU A 22 6.15 -13.28 -1.99
C GLU A 22 5.98 -14.59 -2.77
N GLN A 23 4.82 -14.77 -3.40
CA GLN A 23 4.49 -15.92 -4.24
C GLN A 23 3.44 -15.52 -5.30
N SER A 24 3.18 -16.43 -6.24
CA SER A 24 2.14 -16.21 -7.26
C SER A 24 0.79 -15.94 -6.60
N GLY A 25 0.26 -14.73 -6.81
CA GLY A 25 -1.02 -14.32 -6.25
C GLY A 25 -0.98 -13.87 -4.78
N LEU A 26 0.19 -13.54 -4.21
CA LEU A 26 0.28 -12.95 -2.87
C LEU A 26 1.29 -11.80 -2.86
N TRP A 27 0.80 -10.62 -2.46
CA TRP A 27 1.59 -9.42 -2.28
C TRP A 27 1.53 -8.99 -0.83
N VAL A 28 2.68 -8.73 -0.24
CA VAL A 28 2.82 -8.27 1.15
C VAL A 28 3.17 -6.79 1.14
N ALA A 29 2.39 -5.99 1.85
CA ALA A 29 2.66 -4.57 2.07
C ALA A 29 3.50 -4.40 3.33
N ARG A 30 4.57 -3.61 3.21
CA ARG A 30 5.40 -3.17 4.34
C ARG A 30 5.55 -1.65 4.36
N ARG A 31 5.47 -1.04 5.54
CA ARG A 31 5.75 0.38 5.78
C ARG A 31 6.88 0.45 6.79
N ASP A 32 8.00 1.09 6.44
CA ASP A 32 9.23 1.12 7.27
C ASP A 32 9.72 -0.26 7.74
N GLY A 33 9.55 -1.28 6.89
CA GLY A 33 9.89 -2.66 7.23
C GLY A 33 8.86 -3.40 8.09
N GLU A 34 7.84 -2.72 8.60
CA GLU A 34 6.73 -3.31 9.33
C GLU A 34 5.65 -3.85 8.39
N PHE A 35 5.12 -5.03 8.69
CA PHE A 35 3.98 -5.60 7.98
C PHE A 35 2.70 -4.79 8.22
N VAL A 36 2.08 -4.30 7.15
CA VAL A 36 0.84 -3.50 7.23
C VAL A 36 -0.36 -4.17 6.58
N GLY A 37 -0.15 -5.18 5.73
CA GLY A 37 -1.23 -5.99 5.17
C GLY A 37 -0.78 -6.84 3.99
N ILE A 38 -1.74 -7.54 3.40
CA ILE A 38 -1.55 -8.37 2.21
C ILE A 38 -2.63 -8.08 1.17
N VAL A 39 -2.29 -8.37 -0.08
CA VAL A 39 -3.24 -8.59 -1.16
C VAL A 39 -3.07 -10.02 -1.65
N GLU A 40 -4.15 -10.78 -1.70
CA GLU A 40 -4.17 -12.16 -2.20
C GLU A 40 -5.07 -12.25 -3.45
N ALA A 41 -4.61 -12.95 -4.48
CA ALA A 41 -5.43 -13.30 -5.63
C ALA A 41 -6.37 -14.44 -5.24
N ARG A 42 -7.67 -14.20 -5.41
CA ARG A 42 -8.71 -15.20 -5.29
C ARG A 42 -9.15 -15.64 -6.68
N TRP A 43 -8.83 -16.87 -7.00
CA TRP A 43 -9.14 -17.50 -8.28
C TRP A 43 -10.62 -17.35 -8.62
N GLY A 44 -10.91 -16.61 -9.69
CA GLY A 44 -12.28 -16.35 -10.15
C GLY A 44 -13.06 -15.30 -9.35
N SER A 45 -12.47 -14.66 -8.33
CA SER A 45 -13.13 -13.63 -7.51
C SER A 45 -12.40 -12.28 -7.49
N GLY A 46 -11.13 -12.22 -7.92
CA GLY A 46 -10.35 -10.98 -7.97
C GLY A 46 -9.23 -10.95 -6.94
N PHE A 47 -8.98 -9.80 -6.33
CA PHE A 47 -7.89 -9.58 -5.36
C PHE A 47 -8.44 -9.13 -4.02
N ALA A 48 -8.28 -9.95 -2.99
CA ALA A 48 -8.71 -9.61 -1.64
C ALA A 48 -7.60 -8.83 -0.91
N SER A 49 -7.97 -7.72 -0.29
CA SER A 49 -7.04 -6.89 0.50
C SER A 49 -7.34 -7.06 1.99
N THR A 50 -6.31 -7.35 2.77
CA THR A 50 -6.41 -7.62 4.21
C THR A 50 -5.35 -6.86 4.99
N THR A 51 -5.76 -6.10 6.01
CA THR A 51 -4.82 -5.34 6.86
C THR A 51 -4.08 -6.25 7.85
N ARG A 52 -3.03 -5.73 8.50
CA ARG A 52 -2.31 -6.46 9.56
C ARG A 52 -3.20 -6.91 10.73
N LEU A 53 -4.36 -6.28 10.91
CA LEU A 53 -5.34 -6.61 11.94
C LEU A 53 -6.33 -7.69 11.50
N ALA A 54 -6.02 -8.42 10.41
CA ALA A 54 -6.92 -9.38 9.77
C ALA A 54 -8.27 -8.77 9.32
N LYS A 55 -8.34 -7.44 9.18
CA LYS A 55 -9.52 -6.74 8.66
C LYS A 55 -9.50 -6.85 7.14
N SER A 56 -10.49 -7.53 6.58
CA SER A 56 -10.72 -7.52 5.14
C SER A 56 -11.28 -6.18 4.69
N LEU A 57 -10.67 -5.57 3.68
CA LEU A 57 -11.12 -4.31 3.09
C LEU A 57 -12.05 -4.52 1.90
N GLY A 58 -12.14 -5.76 1.41
CA GLY A 58 -12.95 -6.14 0.26
C GLY A 58 -12.18 -6.98 -0.75
N THR A 59 -12.83 -7.23 -1.88
CA THR A 59 -12.24 -7.89 -3.05
C THR A 59 -12.37 -6.94 -4.24
N PHE A 60 -11.30 -6.81 -5.01
CA PHE A 60 -11.15 -5.83 -6.08
C PHE A 60 -10.86 -6.52 -7.41
N GLY A 61 -11.08 -5.81 -8.52
CA GLY A 61 -10.89 -6.36 -9.86
C GLY A 61 -9.41 -6.47 -10.24
N THR A 62 -8.57 -5.57 -9.71
CA THR A 62 -7.13 -5.56 -9.98
C THR A 62 -6.28 -5.49 -8.71
N VAL A 63 -5.00 -5.81 -8.85
CA VAL A 63 -4.02 -5.71 -7.75
C VAL A 63 -3.89 -4.26 -7.30
N GLU A 64 -3.83 -3.32 -8.24
CA GLU A 64 -3.67 -1.89 -7.98
C GLU A 64 -4.82 -1.32 -7.15
N GLU A 65 -6.06 -1.72 -7.46
CA GLU A 65 -7.24 -1.35 -6.67
C GLU A 65 -7.16 -1.89 -5.24
N ALA A 66 -6.75 -3.15 -5.09
CA ALA A 66 -6.59 -3.80 -3.78
C ALA A 66 -5.46 -3.18 -2.95
N GLN A 67 -4.36 -2.80 -3.60
CA GLN A 67 -3.24 -2.10 -2.99
C GLN A 67 -3.66 -0.70 -2.54
N HIS A 68 -4.31 0.07 -3.43
CA HIS A 68 -4.79 1.40 -3.10
C HIS A 68 -5.77 1.41 -1.93
N ALA A 69 -6.70 0.45 -1.89
CA ALA A 69 -7.62 0.29 -0.76
C ALA A 69 -6.88 0.06 0.57
N LEU A 70 -5.79 -0.73 0.55
CA LEU A 70 -4.95 -0.92 1.73
C LEU A 70 -4.26 0.39 2.14
N GLU A 71 -3.65 1.09 1.19
CA GLU A 71 -2.91 2.34 1.45
C GLU A 71 -3.78 3.43 2.08
N VAL A 72 -5.03 3.56 1.62
CA VAL A 72 -6.00 4.54 2.16
C VAL A 72 -6.56 4.13 3.53
N SER A 73 -6.47 2.85 3.89
CA SER A 73 -6.99 2.32 5.16
C SER A 73 -5.96 2.28 6.31
N LEU A 74 -4.70 2.66 6.07
CA LEU A 74 -3.57 2.52 7.00
C LEU A 74 -3.20 3.79 7.77
#